data_AF-A0A9W4IDP6-F1
#
_entry.id   AF-A0A9W4IDP6-F1
#
_cell.length_a   1.000
_cell.length_b   1.000
_cell.length_c   1.000
_cell.angle_alpha   90.00
_cell.angle_beta   90.00
_cell.angle_gamma   90.00
#
_symmetry.space_group_name_H-M   'P 1'
#
loop_
_entity.id
_entity.type
_entity.pdbx_description
1 polymer ?
#
loop_
_entity_poly.entity_id
_entity_poly.type
_entity_poly.pdbx_seq_one_letter_code
_entity_poly.pdbx_strand_id
1 'polypeptide(L)'
;MINPDERFFSEGPGYFGPRENPATETHCNVWDWDQLRWIKVKGTAKIFPPGEDVEASVLARFADYLSPEFRVITVDDDGLLTGVSTDPEEDTSKTTDVLEGNEPAQQAATTPFRFEWLQQLTQLVDFLNLELGIIHQDIAPRNLLVDPETDKIILFDFD
;
A
#
# COMPACT_ATOMS: atom_id res chain seq x y z
N MET A 1 -15.86 -13.02 6.24
CA MET A 1 -14.51 -13.20 6.80
C MET A 1 -13.67 -13.75 5.66
N ILE A 2 -12.80 -12.92 5.10
CA ILE A 2 -11.92 -13.29 3.98
C ILE A 2 -10.87 -14.29 4.51
N ASN A 3 -10.44 -15.24 3.70
CA ASN A 3 -9.34 -16.15 4.06
C ASN A 3 -8.10 -15.31 4.44
N PRO A 4 -7.43 -15.54 5.59
CA PRO A 4 -6.29 -14.72 6.01
C PRO A 4 -5.18 -14.58 4.95
N ASP A 5 -4.98 -15.62 4.13
CA ASP A 5 -3.99 -15.61 3.05
C ASP A 5 -4.38 -14.74 1.84
N GLU A 6 -5.67 -14.42 1.69
CA GLU A 6 -6.23 -13.55 0.63
C GLU A 6 -6.63 -12.17 1.16
N ARG A 7 -6.55 -11.98 2.48
CA ARG A 7 -6.94 -10.75 3.18
C ARG A 7 -5.92 -9.63 2.98
N PHE A 8 -4.66 -9.98 2.74
CA PHE A 8 -3.56 -9.04 2.71
C PHE A 8 -2.93 -8.94 1.33
N PHE A 9 -2.72 -7.72 0.86
CA PHE A 9 -1.95 -7.43 -0.35
C PHE A 9 -0.68 -6.65 0.02
N SER A 10 0.48 -7.12 -0.41
CA SER A 10 1.78 -6.49 -0.14
C SER A 10 2.26 -5.73 -1.38
N GLU A 11 2.78 -4.50 -1.19
CA GLU A 11 3.50 -3.76 -2.24
C GLU A 11 4.95 -4.24 -2.44
N GLY A 12 5.39 -5.22 -1.65
CA GLY A 12 6.76 -5.68 -1.57
C GLY A 12 7.62 -4.87 -0.59
N PRO A 13 8.78 -5.42 -0.18
CA PRO A 13 9.67 -4.80 0.79
C PRO A 13 10.54 -3.68 0.18
N GLY A 14 10.52 -2.50 0.81
CA GLY A 14 11.48 -1.42 0.61
C GLY A 14 12.69 -1.59 1.53
N TYR A 15 13.88 -1.72 0.95
CA TYR A 15 15.14 -1.93 1.68
C TYR A 15 15.90 -0.62 1.91
N PHE A 16 16.26 -0.32 3.15
CA PHE A 16 17.14 0.80 3.50
C PHE A 16 18.61 0.33 3.59
N GLY A 17 19.20 0.04 2.43
CA GLY A 17 20.59 -0.41 2.32
C GLY A 17 20.76 -1.59 1.35
N PRO A 18 21.92 -2.27 1.37
CA PRO A 18 22.16 -3.42 0.51
C PRO A 18 21.18 -4.56 0.81
N ARG A 19 20.36 -4.94 -0.18
CA ARG A 19 19.38 -6.05 -0.07
C ARG A 19 20.01 -7.41 0.26
N GLU A 20 21.31 -7.56 0.00
CA GLU A 20 22.09 -8.77 0.29
C GLU A 20 22.51 -8.86 1.76
N ASN A 21 22.41 -7.75 2.51
CA ASN A 21 22.74 -7.73 3.93
C ASN A 21 21.50 -8.13 4.75
N PRO A 22 21.53 -9.27 5.48
CA PRO A 22 20.40 -9.74 6.27
C PRO A 22 20.02 -8.80 7.42
N ALA A 23 20.93 -7.91 7.84
CA ALA A 23 20.68 -6.89 8.87
C ALA A 23 20.13 -5.57 8.30
N THR A 24 19.90 -5.48 6.98
CA THR A 24 19.31 -4.28 6.36
C THR A 24 17.88 -4.13 6.84
N GLU A 25 17.57 -2.94 7.37
CA GLU A 25 16.22 -2.57 7.74
C GLU A 25 15.33 -2.49 6.49
N THR A 26 14.13 -3.01 6.62
CA THR A 26 13.15 -3.08 5.53
C THR A 26 11.77 -2.75 6.06
N HIS A 27 10.97 -2.14 5.21
CA HIS A 27 9.56 -1.93 5.47
C HIS A 27 8.73 -2.37 4.28
N CYS A 28 7.54 -2.89 4.55
CA CYS A 28 6.55 -3.23 3.55
C CYS A 28 5.24 -2.52 3.89
N ASN A 29 4.55 -1.98 2.89
CA ASN A 29 3.17 -1.57 3.04
C ASN A 29 2.28 -2.76 2.69
N VAL A 30 1.36 -3.10 3.59
CA VAL A 30 0.41 -4.19 3.39
C VAL A 30 -1.00 -3.64 3.55
N TRP A 31 -1.83 -3.88 2.55
CA TRP A 31 -3.24 -3.51 2.56
C TRP A 31 -4.06 -4.61 3.23
N ASP A 32 -4.84 -4.26 4.25
CA ASP A 32 -5.84 -5.14 4.87
C ASP A 32 -7.21 -4.91 4.21
N TRP A 33 -7.67 -5.88 3.42
CA TRP A 33 -8.95 -5.83 2.72
C TRP A 33 -10.17 -5.92 3.66
N ASP A 34 -10.01 -6.50 4.85
CA ASP A 34 -11.11 -6.67 5.81
C ASP A 34 -11.34 -5.38 6.61
N GLN A 35 -10.24 -4.70 7.00
CA GLN A 35 -10.31 -3.46 7.78
C GLN A 35 -10.11 -2.18 6.94
N LEU A 36 -9.92 -2.32 5.62
CA LEU A 36 -9.77 -1.24 4.63
C LEU A 36 -8.73 -0.19 5.04
N ARG A 37 -7.51 -0.65 5.36
CA ARG A 37 -6.40 0.23 5.75
C ARG A 37 -5.04 -0.27 5.27
N TRP A 38 -4.10 0.66 5.17
CA TRP A 38 -2.69 0.35 5.07
C TRP A 38 -2.11 0.01 6.45
N ILE A 39 -1.25 -1.01 6.47
CA ILE A 39 -0.45 -1.42 7.62
C ILE A 39 1.00 -1.46 7.17
N LYS A 40 1.86 -0.71 7.85
CA LYS A 40 3.29 -0.70 7.61
C LYS A 40 3.97 -1.74 8.47
N VAL A 41 4.66 -2.68 7.83
CA VAL A 41 5.40 -3.75 8.51
C VAL A 41 6.87 -3.44 8.40
N LYS A 42 7.56 -3.22 9.52
CA LYS A 42 9.01 -3.01 9.61
C LYS A 42 9.68 -4.31 10.06
N GLY A 43 10.87 -4.59 9.54
CA GLY A 43 11.69 -5.72 9.95
C GLY A 43 13.06 -5.68 9.29
N THR A 44 13.65 -6.85 9.08
CA THR A 44 14.99 -7.02 8.47
C THR A 44 14.92 -7.81 7.17
N ALA A 45 15.91 -7.62 6.29
CA ALA A 45 16.00 -8.37 5.04
C ALA A 45 16.13 -9.89 5.25
N LYS A 46 16.44 -10.33 6.48
CA LYS A 46 16.42 -11.74 6.87
C LYS A 46 15.01 -12.32 6.94
N ILE A 47 14.02 -11.54 7.40
CA ILE A 47 12.63 -11.99 7.46
C ILE A 47 11.84 -11.63 6.19
N PHE A 48 12.26 -10.59 5.48
CA PHE A 48 11.73 -10.21 4.17
C PHE A 48 12.84 -10.33 3.11
N PRO A 49 13.20 -11.57 2.70
CA PRO A 49 14.23 -11.78 1.70
C PRO A 49 13.81 -11.25 0.32
N PRO A 50 14.76 -10.69 -0.46
CA PRO A 50 14.44 -10.11 -1.75
C PRO A 50 13.96 -11.18 -2.75
N GLY A 51 12.73 -11.03 -3.24
CA GLY A 51 12.15 -11.90 -4.26
C GLY A 51 11.25 -13.03 -3.75
N GLU A 52 10.97 -13.09 -2.44
CA GLU A 52 9.92 -13.94 -1.89
C GLU A 52 8.79 -13.08 -1.31
N ASP A 53 7.54 -13.35 -1.70
CA ASP A 53 6.35 -12.67 -1.16
C ASP A 53 5.93 -13.34 0.17
N VAL A 54 6.69 -13.07 1.24
CA VAL A 54 6.43 -13.63 2.58
C VAL A 54 5.77 -12.63 3.53
N GLU A 55 5.68 -11.35 3.14
CA GLU A 55 5.17 -10.23 3.93
C GLU A 55 3.71 -10.43 4.32
N ALA A 56 2.87 -10.77 3.33
CA ALA A 56 1.46 -11.06 3.54
C ALA A 56 1.28 -12.27 4.46
N SER A 57 2.10 -13.31 4.30
CA SER A 57 2.07 -14.52 5.14
C SER A 57 2.52 -14.24 6.58
N VAL A 58 3.51 -13.38 6.77
CA VAL A 58 3.97 -12.94 8.10
C VAL A 58 2.88 -12.13 8.78
N LEU A 59 2.25 -11.18 8.07
CA LEU A 59 1.18 -10.37 8.63
C LEU A 59 -0.08 -11.20 8.93
N ALA A 60 -0.40 -12.18 8.09
CA ALA A 60 -1.53 -13.08 8.28
C ALA A 60 -1.48 -13.81 9.64
N ARG A 61 -0.27 -14.14 10.13
CA ARG A 61 -0.10 -14.75 11.47
C ARG A 61 -0.53 -13.84 12.61
N PHE A 62 -0.47 -12.53 12.39
CA PHE A 62 -0.83 -11.51 13.38
C PHE A 62 -2.21 -10.91 13.16
N ALA A 63 -2.86 -11.19 12.03
CA ALA A 63 -4.13 -10.62 11.61
C ALA A 63 -5.21 -10.59 12.71
N ASP A 64 -5.32 -11.67 13.48
CA ASP A 64 -6.31 -11.82 14.54
C ASP A 64 -5.93 -11.09 15.85
N TYR A 65 -4.65 -10.73 16.00
CA TYR A 65 -4.10 -10.03 17.16
C TYR A 65 -3.91 -8.52 16.90
N LEU A 66 -4.06 -8.07 15.66
CA LEU A 66 -3.91 -6.68 15.28
C LEU A 66 -5.20 -5.91 15.60
N SER A 67 -5.17 -5.15 16.69
CA SER A 67 -6.19 -4.15 16.99
C SER A 67 -6.35 -3.18 15.80
N PRO A 68 -7.58 -2.70 15.52
CA PRO A 68 -7.84 -1.80 14.41
C PRO A 68 -7.07 -0.48 14.44
N GLU A 69 -6.53 -0.11 15.60
CA GLU A 69 -5.78 1.12 15.83
C GLU A 69 -4.31 1.01 15.40
N PHE A 70 -3.76 -0.19 15.24
CA PHE A 70 -2.37 -0.38 14.85
C PHE A 70 -2.17 -0.09 13.37
N ARG A 71 -1.22 0.79 13.07
CA ARG A 71 -0.83 1.20 11.71
C ARG A 71 0.58 0.77 11.35
N VAL A 72 1.47 0.68 12.33
CA VAL A 72 2.84 0.20 12.12
C VAL A 72 3.09 -0.96 13.04
N ILE A 73 3.68 -2.01 12.50
CA ILE A 73 4.17 -3.14 13.28
C ILE A 73 5.65 -3.36 13.00
N THR A 74 6.38 -3.77 14.03
CA THR A 74 7.79 -4.14 13.91
C THR A 74 7.93 -5.61 14.25
N VAL A 75 8.58 -6.35 13.37
CA VAL A 75 8.84 -7.78 13.50
C VAL A 75 10.35 -7.99 13.57
N ASP A 76 10.80 -8.84 14.49
CA ASP A 76 12.20 -9.22 14.59
C ASP A 76 12.60 -10.36 13.64
N ASP A 77 13.89 -10.70 13.67
CA ASP A 77 14.51 -11.79 12.93
C ASP A 77 13.91 -13.18 13.19
N ASP A 78 13.22 -13.36 14.32
CA ASP A 78 12.58 -14.63 14.70
C ASP A 78 11.10 -14.65 14.29
N GLY A 79 10.61 -13.58 13.67
CA GLY A 79 9.22 -13.45 13.27
C GLY A 79 8.29 -13.16 14.43
N LEU A 80 8.78 -12.52 15.49
CA LEU A 80 8.00 -12.07 16.63
C LEU A 80 7.75 -10.56 16.55
N LEU A 81 6.55 -10.17 16.96
CA LEU A 81 6.12 -8.78 17.01
C LEU A 81 6.82 -8.09 18.19
N THR A 82 7.76 -7.19 17.89
CA THR A 82 8.57 -6.46 18.89
C THR A 82 8.07 -5.04 19.13
N GLY A 83 7.25 -4.50 18.23
CA GLY A 83 6.69 -3.17 18.36
C GLY A 83 5.38 -3.00 17.60
N VAL A 84 4.52 -2.14 18.13
CA VAL A 84 3.30 -1.66 17.47
C VAL A 84 3.18 -0.16 17.67
N SER A 85 2.77 0.55 16.64
CA SER A 85 2.47 1.99 16.70
C SER A 85 1.11 2.28 16.09
N THR A 86 0.40 3.21 16.72
CA THR A 86 -0.88 3.75 16.30
C THR A 86 -0.74 5.12 15.63
N ASP A 87 0.49 5.60 15.44
CA ASP A 87 0.76 6.96 14.97
C ASP A 87 0.50 7.12 13.45
N PRO A 88 -0.45 7.97 13.03
CA PRO A 88 -0.72 8.24 11.61
C PRO A 88 0.40 9.03 10.91
N GLU A 89 1.34 9.68 11.62
CA GLU A 89 2.48 10.36 10.99
C GLU A 89 3.51 9.37 10.42
N GLU A 90 3.64 8.17 10.99
CA GLU A 90 4.56 7.13 10.50
C GLU A 90 4.06 6.41 9.22
N ASP A 91 2.78 6.62 8.88
CA ASP A 91 2.08 6.18 7.66
C ASP A 91 2.58 6.98 6.44
N THR A 92 3.05 8.21 6.66
CA THR A 92 3.63 9.02 5.59
C THR A 92 5.08 8.60 5.35
N SER A 93 5.41 8.29 4.11
CA SER A 93 6.78 8.24 3.63
C SER A 93 7.47 9.59 3.90
N LYS A 94 8.08 9.76 5.07
CA LYS A 94 9.23 10.65 5.18
C LYS A 94 10.36 9.95 4.44
N THR A 95 10.43 10.20 3.13
CA THR A 95 11.70 10.25 2.41
C THR A 95 12.59 11.22 3.16
N THR A 96 13.29 10.71 4.17
CA THR A 96 14.45 11.37 4.76
C THR A 96 15.63 10.45 4.59
N ASP A 97 15.90 10.08 3.33
CA ASP A 97 17.28 9.96 2.91
C ASP A 97 17.78 11.39 2.74
N VAL A 98 18.40 11.92 3.79
CA VAL A 98 19.28 13.08 3.66
C VAL A 98 20.49 12.61 2.87
N LEU A 99 20.34 12.54 1.55
CA LEU A 99 21.46 12.63 0.64
C LEU A 99 21.61 14.10 0.26
N GLU A 100 22.56 14.72 0.93
CA GLU A 100 23.16 16.00 0.60
C GLU A 100 23.31 16.14 -0.92
N GLY A 101 22.57 17.05 -1.55
CA GLY A 101 22.85 17.47 -2.93
C GLY A 101 21.64 17.70 -3.84
N ASN A 102 21.05 18.89 -3.72
CA ASN A 102 20.42 19.69 -4.77
C ASN A 102 19.02 19.31 -5.31
N GLU A 103 18.27 20.40 -5.52
CA GLU A 103 16.96 20.58 -6.18
C GLU A 103 15.69 20.34 -5.33
N PRO A 104 14.80 21.35 -5.22
CA PRO A 104 13.55 21.21 -4.48
C PRO A 104 12.59 20.34 -5.31
N ALA A 105 12.38 19.10 -4.86
CA ALA A 105 11.28 18.29 -5.34
C ALA A 105 9.98 19.06 -5.14
N GLN A 106 9.29 19.35 -6.24
CA GLN A 106 7.90 19.80 -6.28
C GLN A 106 7.14 19.06 -5.18
N GLN A 107 6.63 19.81 -4.20
CA GLN A 107 5.61 19.30 -3.28
C GLN A 107 4.53 18.68 -4.15
N ALA A 108 4.48 17.35 -4.22
CA ALA A 108 3.30 16.63 -4.66
C ALA A 108 2.22 17.05 -3.67
N ALA A 109 1.41 18.03 -4.07
CA ALA A 109 0.25 18.45 -3.32
C ALA A 109 -0.54 17.17 -3.07
N THR A 110 -0.56 16.74 -1.81
CA THR A 110 -1.36 15.63 -1.30
C THR A 110 -2.81 16.06 -1.39
N THR A 111 -3.32 16.09 -2.61
CA THR A 111 -4.71 16.42 -2.88
C THR A 111 -5.50 15.24 -2.32
N PRO A 112 -6.32 15.45 -1.27
CA PRO A 112 -7.02 14.33 -0.65
C PRO A 112 -7.93 13.70 -1.70
N PHE A 113 -7.77 12.39 -1.89
CA PHE A 113 -8.63 11.62 -2.75
C PHE A 113 -10.08 11.76 -2.27
N ARG A 114 -10.97 12.23 -3.14
CA ARG A 114 -12.35 12.52 -2.77
C ARG A 114 -13.18 11.24 -2.76
N PHE A 115 -14.02 11.05 -1.74
CA PHE A 115 -14.92 9.91 -1.67
C PHE A 115 -15.87 9.83 -2.89
N GLU A 116 -16.28 10.98 -3.42
CA GLU A 116 -17.09 11.07 -4.64
C GLU A 116 -16.40 10.43 -5.85
N TRP A 117 -15.07 10.50 -5.91
CA TRP A 117 -14.29 9.88 -6.98
C TRP A 117 -14.32 8.34 -6.89
N LEU A 118 -14.28 7.79 -5.67
CA LEU A 118 -14.46 6.34 -5.48
C LEU A 118 -15.83 5.87 -5.96
N GLN A 119 -16.88 6.63 -5.65
CA GLN A 119 -18.24 6.31 -6.09
C GLN A 119 -18.37 6.36 -7.61
N GLN A 120 -17.80 7.38 -8.26
CA GLN A 120 -17.80 7.50 -9.72
C GLN A 120 -17.04 6.34 -10.38
N LEU A 121 -15.86 5.99 -9.85
CA LEU A 121 -15.08 4.87 -10.37
C LEU A 121 -15.83 3.54 -10.23
N THR A 122 -16.45 3.29 -9.08
CA THR A 122 -17.23 2.05 -8.85
C THR A 122 -18.40 1.95 -9.81
N GLN A 123 -19.15 3.05 -10.01
CA GLN A 123 -20.25 3.09 -10.99
C GLN A 123 -19.77 2.87 -12.42
N LEU A 124 -18.61 3.42 -12.79
CA LEU A 124 -18.03 3.24 -14.11
C LEU A 124 -17.60 1.79 -14.35
N VAL A 125 -16.97 1.16 -13.35
CA VAL A 125 -16.57 -0.26 -13.41
C VAL A 125 -17.79 -1.17 -13.49
N ASP A 126 -18.84 -0.89 -12.72
CA ASP A 126 -20.10 -1.64 -12.79
C ASP A 126 -20.74 -1.51 -14.17
N PHE A 127 -20.79 -0.30 -14.74
CA PHE A 127 -21.30 -0.07 -16.08
C PHE A 127 -20.51 -0.84 -17.14
N LEU A 128 -19.17 -0.79 -17.09
CA LEU A 128 -18.30 -1.53 -18.00
C LEU A 128 -18.53 -3.04 -17.89
N ASN A 129 -18.51 -3.58 -16.68
CA ASN A 129 -18.58 -5.02 -16.46
C ASN A 129 -20.00 -5.59 -16.70
N LEU A 130 -21.04 -4.91 -16.21
CA LEU A 130 -22.41 -5.43 -16.17
C LEU A 130 -23.23 -5.05 -17.41
N GLU A 131 -23.05 -3.85 -17.94
CA GLU A 131 -23.82 -3.39 -19.09
C GLU A 131 -23.10 -3.61 -20.42
N LEU A 132 -21.78 -3.39 -20.45
CA LEU A 132 -21.00 -3.53 -21.68
C LEU A 132 -20.24 -4.86 -21.79
N GLY A 133 -20.08 -5.59 -20.68
CA GLY A 133 -19.29 -6.82 -20.64
C GLY A 133 -17.79 -6.60 -20.90
N ILE A 134 -17.31 -5.37 -20.71
CA ILE A 134 -15.92 -4.96 -20.93
C ILE A 134 -15.21 -4.96 -19.57
N ILE A 135 -14.08 -5.64 -19.47
CA ILE A 135 -13.18 -5.58 -18.31
C ILE A 135 -11.97 -4.76 -18.74
N HIS A 136 -11.72 -3.63 -18.07
CA HIS A 136 -10.61 -2.73 -18.42
C HIS A 136 -9.22 -3.33 -18.16
N GLN A 137 -9.09 -4.27 -17.21
CA GLN A 137 -7.86 -4.98 -16.82
C GLN A 137 -6.71 -4.14 -16.25
N ASP A 138 -6.64 -2.85 -16.55
CA ASP A 138 -5.57 -1.95 -16.11
C ASP A 138 -6.10 -0.65 -15.47
N ILE A 139 -6.91 -0.80 -14.41
CA ILE A 139 -7.38 0.36 -13.64
C ILE A 139 -6.27 0.79 -12.69
N ALA A 140 -5.55 1.84 -13.08
CA ALA A 140 -4.47 2.43 -12.30
C ALA A 140 -4.55 3.98 -12.35
N PRO A 141 -3.94 4.70 -11.40
CA PRO A 141 -3.98 6.17 -11.38
C PRO A 141 -3.50 6.83 -12.68
N ARG A 142 -2.60 6.18 -13.42
CA ARG A 142 -2.12 6.65 -14.74
C ARG A 142 -3.20 6.68 -15.83
N ASN A 143 -4.24 5.85 -15.68
CA ASN A 143 -5.34 5.68 -16.64
C ASN A 143 -6.61 6.41 -16.19
N LEU A 144 -6.52 7.21 -15.11
CA LEU A 144 -7.61 7.98 -14.56
C LEU A 144 -7.29 9.48 -14.67
N LEU A 145 -8.18 10.23 -15.31
CA LEU A 145 -8.14 11.70 -15.33
C LEU A 145 -9.32 12.25 -14.55
N VAL A 146 -9.13 13.41 -13.92
CA VAL A 146 -10.22 14.21 -13.38
C VAL A 146 -10.39 15.42 -14.28
N ASP A 147 -11.59 15.58 -14.83
CA ASP A 147 -11.96 16.78 -15.57
C ASP A 147 -12.01 17.99 -14.60
N PRO A 148 -11.17 19.02 -14.77
CA PRO A 148 -11.13 20.16 -13.86
C PRO A 148 -12.38 21.05 -13.91
N GLU A 149 -13.19 20.99 -14.98
CA GLU A 149 -14.42 21.79 -15.10
C GLU A 149 -15.61 21.07 -14.46
N THR A 150 -15.64 19.74 -14.51
CA THR A 150 -16.79 18.94 -14.08
C THR A 150 -16.55 18.09 -12.83
N ASP A 151 -15.30 17.99 -12.37
CA ASP A 151 -14.83 17.13 -11.26
C ASP A 151 -15.18 15.64 -11.46
N LYS A 152 -15.27 15.21 -12.72
CA LYS A 152 -15.62 13.84 -13.11
C LYS A 152 -14.39 13.01 -13.43
N ILE A 153 -14.42 11.73 -13.04
CA ILE A 153 -13.42 10.75 -13.46
C ILE A 153 -13.66 10.33 -14.90
N ILE A 154 -12.56 10.29 -15.65
CA ILE A 154 -12.48 9.74 -17.00
C ILE A 154 -11.47 8.59 -16.96
N LEU A 155 -11.93 7.39 -17.31
CA LEU A 155 -11.09 6.22 -17.51
C LEU A 155 -10.75 6.11 -19.00
N PHE A 156 -9.50 5.85 -19.32
CA PHE A 156 -9.00 5.71 -20.68
C PHE A 156 -7.94 4.59 -20.73
N ASP A 157 -7.50 4.23 -21.95
CA ASP A 157 -6.55 3.12 -22.18
C ASP A 157 -7.19 1.71 -22.10
N PHE A 158 -8.15 1.45 -22.99
CA PHE A 158 -8.93 0.19 -23.07
C PHE A 158 -8.28 -0.87 -23.99
N ASP A 159 -6.95 -0.93 -24.04
CA ASP A 159 -6.19 -1.85 -24.90
C ASP A 159 -6.48 -3.34 -24.65
#